data_AF-A0A349NGV0-F1
#
_entry.id   AF-A0A349NGV0-F1
#
_cell.length_a   1.000
_cell.length_b   1.000
_cell.length_c   1.000
_cell.angle_alpha   90.00
_cell.angle_beta   90.00
_cell.angle_gamma   90.00
#
_symmetry.space_group_name_H-M   'P 1'
#
loop_
_entity.id
_entity.type
_entity.pdbx_description
1 polymer ?
#
loop_
_entity_poly.entity_id
_entity_poly.type
_entity_poly.pdbx_seq_one_letter_code
_entity_poly.pdbx_strand_id
1 'polypeptide(L)'
;MALKCGIVGLPNVGKSTLFNCLSSAKAQAANFPFCTIEPNLGVITVPDERLNNLAEMIHPGRIVPATCEIVDIAGLVKGASKGEGLGNKFLGNIRECDAIIHVIRCFDDDNIVREGGSAVDPVEDKGIIDTELQLKDLETIESQLLKQQKIAATGNKDAKT
;
A
#
# COMPACT_ATOMS: atom_id res chain seq x y z
N MET A 1 -11.62 12.72 -1.98
CA MET A 1 -10.28 12.23 -1.63
C MET A 1 -9.70 11.63 -2.89
N ALA A 2 -8.41 11.86 -3.17
CA ALA A 2 -7.73 11.12 -4.21
C ALA A 2 -7.57 9.67 -3.75
N LEU A 3 -7.68 8.71 -4.67
CA LEU A 3 -7.44 7.29 -4.38
C LEU A 3 -6.00 7.14 -3.87
N LYS A 4 -5.79 6.49 -2.73
CA LYS A 4 -4.47 6.23 -2.15
C LYS A 4 -4.10 4.76 -2.29
N CYS A 5 -3.05 4.49 -3.05
CA CYS A 5 -2.55 3.14 -3.33
C CYS A 5 -1.21 2.90 -2.62
N GLY A 6 -1.14 1.89 -1.76
CA GLY A 6 0.08 1.49 -1.07
C GLY A 6 0.88 0.46 -1.86
N ILE A 7 2.14 0.75 -2.17
CA ILE A 7 3.04 -0.24 -2.79
C ILE A 7 3.63 -1.14 -1.69
N VAL A 8 3.41 -2.45 -1.83
CA VAL A 8 3.93 -3.48 -0.92
C VAL A 8 4.74 -4.52 -1.69
N GLY A 9 5.60 -5.23 -0.98
CA GLY A 9 6.40 -6.32 -1.52
C GLY A 9 7.52 -6.68 -0.57
N LEU A 10 8.15 -7.82 -0.80
CA LEU A 10 9.33 -8.24 -0.06
C LEU A 10 10.53 -7.31 -0.33
N PRO A 11 11.60 -7.36 0.48
CA PRO A 11 12.83 -6.66 0.17
C PRO A 11 13.37 -7.02 -1.22
N ASN A 12 14.01 -6.05 -1.89
CA ASN A 12 14.70 -6.23 -3.17
C ASN A 12 13.83 -6.66 -4.38
N VAL A 13 12.50 -6.56 -4.30
CA VAL A 13 11.60 -6.86 -5.44
C VAL A 13 11.50 -5.73 -6.48
N GLY A 14 12.21 -4.61 -6.28
CA GLY A 14 12.14 -3.44 -7.18
C GLY A 14 11.11 -2.38 -6.77
N LYS A 15 10.54 -2.47 -5.56
CA LYS A 15 9.53 -1.53 -5.02
C LYS A 15 9.94 -0.06 -5.13
N SER A 16 11.11 0.30 -4.62
CA SER A 16 11.61 1.69 -4.64
C SER A 16 11.91 2.17 -6.06
N THR A 17 12.35 1.28 -6.95
CA THR A 17 12.54 1.61 -8.38
C THR A 17 11.21 1.95 -9.03
N LEU A 18 10.18 1.12 -8.83
CA LEU A 18 8.83 1.38 -9.34
C LEU A 18 8.26 2.69 -8.79
N PHE A 19 8.38 2.92 -7.47
CA PHE A 19 7.95 4.16 -6.84
C PHE A 19 8.64 5.38 -7.46
N ASN A 20 9.96 5.33 -7.61
CA ASN A 20 10.74 6.42 -8.19
C ASN A 20 10.36 6.68 -9.65
N CYS A 21 10.10 5.64 -10.45
CA CYS A 21 9.61 5.82 -11.81
C CYS A 21 8.24 6.50 -11.85
N LEU A 22 7.32 6.09 -10.97
CA LEU A 22 5.98 6.66 -10.88
C LEU A 22 6.00 8.11 -10.36
N SER A 23 6.80 8.40 -9.33
CA SER A 23 6.92 9.73 -8.75
C SER A 23 7.67 10.72 -9.66
N SER A 24 8.74 10.27 -10.33
CA SER A 24 9.52 11.10 -11.27
C SER A 24 8.73 11.43 -12.53
N ALA A 25 7.79 10.58 -12.95
CA ALA A 25 6.99 10.84 -14.15
C ALA A 25 6.12 12.12 -14.02
N LYS A 26 5.84 12.61 -12.80
CA LYS A 26 4.86 13.68 -12.56
C LYS A 26 5.19 14.62 -11.40
N ALA A 27 6.48 14.80 -11.07
CA ALA A 27 6.92 15.89 -10.20
C ALA A 27 6.83 17.28 -10.88
N GLN A 28 5.67 17.62 -11.46
CA GLN A 28 5.25 19.02 -11.56
C GLN A 28 4.59 19.35 -10.23
N ALA A 29 5.42 19.88 -9.35
CA ALA A 29 5.11 20.27 -7.99
C ALA A 29 3.80 21.06 -7.87
N ALA A 30 2.75 20.41 -7.36
CA ALA A 30 1.84 21.11 -6.47
C ALA A 30 2.52 21.11 -5.10
N ASN A 31 3.03 22.26 -4.68
CA ASN A 31 3.61 22.47 -3.36
C ASN A 31 2.55 22.18 -2.29
N PHE A 32 2.55 20.98 -1.72
CA PHE A 32 1.81 20.68 -0.49
C PHE A 32 2.79 20.84 0.68
N PRO A 33 2.70 21.96 1.44
CA PRO A 33 3.50 22.12 2.64
C PRO A 33 2.93 21.20 3.72
N PHE A 34 3.79 20.74 4.63
CA PHE A 34 3.51 19.85 5.77
C PHE A 34 3.60 18.34 5.48
N CYS A 35 4.81 17.80 5.43
CA CYS A 35 5.03 16.37 5.66
C CYS A 35 6.14 16.20 6.73
N THR A 36 5.73 15.82 7.93
CA THR A 36 6.61 15.45 9.05
C THR A 36 6.75 13.93 9.10
N ILE A 37 7.94 13.40 8.80
CA ILE A 37 8.31 11.97 8.99
C ILE A 37 7.24 10.99 8.44
N GLU A 38 6.76 11.26 7.23
CA GLU A 38 5.68 10.52 6.57
C GLU A 38 6.23 9.52 5.53
N PRO A 39 5.52 8.41 5.26
CA PRO A 39 5.88 7.48 4.19
C PRO A 39 6.03 8.22 2.85
N ASN A 40 6.92 7.75 1.96
CA ASN A 40 7.15 8.46 0.71
C ASN A 40 5.85 8.50 -0.11
N LEU A 41 5.26 9.70 -0.22
CA LEU A 41 4.01 9.94 -0.94
C LEU A 41 4.34 10.54 -2.31
N GLY A 42 3.85 9.91 -3.37
CA GLY A 42 3.92 10.40 -4.74
C GLY A 42 2.53 10.66 -5.30
N VAL A 43 2.32 11.80 -5.94
CA VAL A 43 1.06 12.07 -6.67
C VAL A 43 1.29 11.79 -8.14
N ILE A 44 0.49 10.89 -8.72
CA ILE A 44 0.51 10.58 -10.14
C ILE A 44 -0.80 11.02 -10.80
N THR A 45 -0.73 11.53 -12.01
CA THR A 45 -1.92 11.80 -12.82
C THR A 45 -2.34 10.53 -13.58
N VAL A 46 -3.62 10.38 -13.83
CA VAL A 46 -4.16 9.24 -14.57
C VAL A 46 -4.05 9.53 -16.07
N PRO A 47 -3.35 8.69 -16.85
CA PRO A 47 -3.31 8.86 -18.30
C PRO A 47 -4.71 8.56 -18.88
N ASP A 48 -5.26 9.52 -19.62
CA ASP A 48 -6.59 9.40 -20.22
C ASP A 48 -6.61 10.08 -21.59
N GLU A 49 -6.65 9.28 -22.66
CA GLU A 49 -6.68 9.78 -24.04
C GLU A 49 -7.93 10.62 -24.33
N ARG A 50 -9.03 10.40 -23.60
CA ARG A 50 -10.27 11.17 -23.79
C ARG A 50 -10.07 12.64 -23.43
N LEU A 51 -9.24 12.93 -22.43
CA LEU A 51 -8.89 14.32 -22.09
C LEU A 51 -8.13 15.01 -23.22
N ASN A 52 -7.24 14.28 -23.89
CA ASN A 52 -6.48 14.82 -25.02
C ASN A 52 -7.41 15.10 -26.20
N ASN A 53 -8.30 14.15 -26.53
CA ASN A 53 -9.27 14.33 -27.62
C ASN A 53 -10.21 15.52 -27.36
N LEU A 54 -10.68 15.69 -26.11
CA LEU A 54 -11.50 16.85 -25.75
C LEU A 54 -10.71 18.15 -25.86
N ALA A 55 -9.45 18.15 -25.41
CA ALA A 55 -8.60 19.33 -25.49
C ALA A 55 -8.34 19.78 -26.93
N GLU A 56 -8.22 18.84 -27.87
CA GLU A 56 -8.13 19.14 -29.31
C GLU A 56 -9.43 19.72 -29.89
N MET A 57 -10.59 19.33 -29.36
CA MET A 57 -11.88 19.84 -29.82
C MET A 57 -12.17 21.26 -29.30
N ILE A 58 -11.90 21.53 -28.03
CA ILE A 58 -12.37 22.77 -27.36
C ILE A 58 -11.24 23.76 -27.03
N HIS A 59 -9.98 23.38 -27.20
CA HIS A 59 -8.80 24.22 -26.94
C HIS A 59 -8.84 24.95 -25.58
N PRO A 60 -8.94 24.21 -24.45
CA PRO A 60 -9.08 24.83 -23.14
C PRO A 60 -7.78 25.51 -22.72
N GLY A 61 -7.86 26.55 -21.89
CA GLY A 61 -6.67 27.21 -21.34
C GLY A 61 -5.80 26.32 -20.44
N ARG A 62 -6.35 25.21 -19.93
CA ARG A 62 -5.63 24.21 -19.12
C ARG A 62 -6.33 22.85 -19.16
N ILE A 63 -5.56 21.77 -19.22
CA ILE A 63 -6.03 20.38 -19.01
C ILE A 63 -5.75 20.00 -17.56
N VAL A 64 -6.75 19.45 -16.87
CA VAL A 64 -6.61 18.98 -15.48
C VAL A 64 -6.93 17.49 -15.43
N PRO A 65 -5.92 16.61 -15.39
CA PRO A 65 -6.14 15.19 -15.29
C PRO A 65 -6.57 14.79 -13.87
N ALA A 66 -7.25 13.65 -13.75
CA ALA A 66 -7.47 13.01 -12.46
C ALA A 66 -6.13 12.58 -11.83
N THR A 67 -6.07 12.51 -10.51
CA THR A 67 -4.87 12.13 -9.77
C THR A 67 -5.11 10.94 -8.84
N CYS A 68 -4.03 10.22 -8.55
CA CYS A 68 -3.95 9.11 -7.62
C CYS A 68 -2.72 9.33 -6.74
N GLU A 69 -2.83 9.00 -5.46
CA GLU A 69 -1.74 9.03 -4.50
C GLU A 69 -1.11 7.63 -4.41
N ILE A 70 0.21 7.58 -4.46
CA ILE A 70 1.00 6.36 -4.34
C ILE A 70 1.84 6.50 -3.07
N VAL A 71 1.74 5.52 -2.18
CA VAL A 71 2.49 5.49 -0.93
C VAL A 71 3.52 4.36 -1.02
N ASP A 72 4.80 4.67 -0.83
CA ASP A 72 5.81 3.63 -0.66
C ASP A 72 5.76 3.09 0.76
N ILE A 73 5.29 1.84 0.92
CA ILE A 73 5.24 1.20 2.22
C ILE A 73 6.55 0.42 2.42
N ALA A 74 7.27 0.69 3.51
CA ALA A 74 8.56 0.06 3.81
C ALA A 74 8.47 -1.48 3.72
N GLY A 75 9.47 -2.18 3.19
CA GLY A 75 9.36 -3.62 2.88
C GLY A 75 8.92 -4.49 4.06
N LEU A 76 7.95 -5.39 3.83
CA LEU A 76 7.51 -6.36 4.82
C LEU A 76 8.58 -7.44 4.97
N VAL A 77 9.03 -7.67 6.20
CA VAL A 77 9.86 -8.83 6.55
C VAL A 77 8.96 -9.87 7.21
N LYS A 78 9.26 -11.16 6.97
CA LYS A 78 8.55 -12.29 7.57
C LYS A 78 8.49 -12.13 9.10
N GLY A 79 7.31 -12.27 9.71
CA GLY A 79 7.12 -12.08 11.16
C GLY A 79 6.69 -10.67 11.57
N ALA A 80 6.29 -9.82 10.64
CA ALA A 80 5.72 -8.50 10.93
C ALA A 80 4.52 -8.54 11.89
N SER A 81 3.68 -9.58 11.81
CA SER A 81 2.57 -9.83 12.74
C SER A 81 3.00 -10.16 14.18
N LYS A 82 4.22 -10.65 14.40
CA LYS A 82 4.70 -11.09 15.73
C LYS A 82 5.19 -9.97 16.65
N GLY A 83 5.14 -8.72 16.19
CA GLY A 83 5.22 -7.57 17.10
C GLY A 83 6.60 -7.00 17.40
N GLU A 84 7.62 -7.19 16.55
CA GLU A 84 8.93 -6.51 16.67
C GLU A 84 8.88 -4.98 16.41
N GLY A 85 7.72 -4.34 16.58
CA GLY A 85 7.53 -2.89 16.50
C GLY A 85 7.49 -2.31 15.07
N LEU A 86 8.25 -2.88 14.13
CA LEU A 86 8.28 -2.43 12.73
C LEU A 86 7.05 -2.87 11.94
N GLY A 87 6.57 -4.10 12.16
CA GLY A 87 5.42 -4.66 11.43
C GLY A 87 4.08 -3.99 11.74
N ASN A 88 3.86 -3.55 12.98
CA ASN A 88 2.62 -2.84 13.35
C ASN A 88 2.52 -1.44 12.70
N LYS A 89 3.64 -0.71 12.58
CA LYS A 89 3.67 0.57 11.86
C LYS A 89 3.41 0.38 10.37
N PHE A 90 3.99 -0.67 9.78
CA PHE A 90 3.75 -1.05 8.39
C PHE A 90 2.26 -1.35 8.11
N LEU A 91 1.64 -2.21 8.92
CA LEU A 91 0.24 -2.57 8.78
C LEU A 91 -0.69 -1.38 9.04
N GLY A 92 -0.29 -0.45 9.92
CA GLY A 92 -0.95 0.84 10.09
C GLY A 92 -0.98 1.66 8.81
N ASN A 93 0.16 1.80 8.12
CA ASN A 93 0.24 2.55 6.87
C ASN A 93 -0.60 1.92 5.75
N ILE A 94 -0.69 0.58 5.69
CA ILE A 94 -1.58 -0.12 4.74
C ILE A 94 -3.05 0.25 4.96
N ARG A 95 -3.49 0.36 6.23
CA ARG A 95 -4.88 0.71 6.56
C ARG A 95 -5.28 2.12 6.15
N GLU A 96 -4.30 3.00 5.95
CA GLU A 96 -4.54 4.34 5.44
C GLU A 96 -4.65 4.39 3.91
N CYS A 97 -4.44 3.27 3.22
CA CYS A 97 -4.57 3.15 1.77
C CYS A 97 -5.92 2.53 1.38
N ASP A 98 -6.44 2.95 0.24
CA ASP A 98 -7.66 2.41 -0.37
C ASP A 98 -7.39 1.15 -1.21
N ALA A 99 -6.17 0.99 -1.71
CA ALA A 99 -5.76 -0.15 -2.54
C ALA A 99 -4.29 -0.52 -2.31
N ILE A 100 -3.95 -1.75 -2.66
CA ILE A 100 -2.59 -2.30 -2.54
C ILE A 100 -2.03 -2.62 -3.93
N ILE A 101 -0.82 -2.15 -4.20
CA ILE A 101 -0.01 -2.52 -5.35
C ILE A 101 1.05 -3.51 -4.87
N HIS A 102 0.83 -4.79 -5.11
CA HIS A 102 1.74 -5.85 -4.68
C HIS A 102 2.81 -6.11 -5.75
N VAL A 103 4.06 -5.73 -5.45
CA VAL A 103 5.22 -5.95 -6.31
C VAL A 103 5.83 -7.31 -6.01
N ILE A 104 5.82 -8.18 -7.02
CA ILE A 104 6.34 -9.55 -6.94
C ILE A 104 7.57 -9.65 -7.86
N ARG A 105 8.65 -10.21 -7.34
CA ARG A 105 9.88 -10.45 -8.12
C ARG A 105 9.66 -11.64 -9.04
N CYS A 106 9.80 -11.42 -10.35
CA CYS A 106 9.71 -12.46 -11.39
C CYS A 106 11.00 -12.52 -12.23
N PHE A 107 12.15 -12.27 -11.62
CA PHE A 107 13.45 -12.29 -12.26
C PHE A 107 14.51 -12.85 -11.31
N ASP A 108 15.48 -13.56 -11.86
CA ASP A 108 16.65 -14.06 -11.14
C ASP A 108 17.79 -13.02 -11.20
N ASP A 109 18.56 -12.91 -10.12
CA ASP A 109 19.76 -12.06 -10.03
C ASP A 109 20.69 -12.66 -8.98
N ASP A 110 21.90 -13.03 -9.41
CA ASP A 110 22.94 -13.65 -8.57
C ASP A 110 23.40 -12.75 -7.41
N ASN A 111 23.16 -11.43 -7.50
CA ASN A 111 23.51 -10.47 -6.46
C ASN A 111 22.41 -10.29 -5.40
N ILE A 112 21.21 -10.86 -5.62
CA ILE A 112 20.06 -10.67 -4.73
C ILE A 112 19.68 -12.00 -4.09
N VAL A 113 20.28 -12.25 -2.93
CA VAL A 113 20.06 -13.46 -2.13
C VAL A 113 18.74 -13.35 -1.38
N ARG A 114 17.86 -14.35 -1.55
CA ARG A 114 16.66 -14.50 -0.73
C ARG A 114 17.06 -14.91 0.69
N GLU A 115 16.30 -14.48 1.69
CA GLU A 115 16.55 -14.88 3.08
C GLU A 115 16.54 -16.41 3.20
N GLY A 116 17.66 -17.01 3.65
CA GLY A 116 17.85 -18.47 3.68
C GLY A 116 18.48 -19.09 2.42
N GLY A 117 18.90 -18.30 1.42
CA GLY A 117 19.64 -18.79 0.25
C GLY A 117 18.80 -19.56 -0.77
N SER A 118 17.48 -19.48 -0.67
CA SER A 118 16.54 -20.17 -1.57
C SER A 118 16.42 -19.46 -2.91
N ALA A 119 16.02 -20.20 -3.95
CA ALA A 119 15.67 -19.62 -5.25
C ALA A 119 14.47 -18.66 -5.14
N VAL A 120 14.34 -17.77 -6.12
CA VAL A 120 13.17 -16.88 -6.24
C VAL A 120 11.93 -17.72 -6.50
N ASP A 121 10.90 -17.56 -5.66
CA ASP A 121 9.60 -18.20 -5.84
C ASP A 121 8.50 -17.12 -5.72
N PRO A 122 7.99 -16.61 -6.86
CA PRO A 122 6.96 -15.58 -6.87
C PRO A 122 5.67 -15.98 -6.15
N VAL A 123 5.32 -17.27 -6.15
CA VAL A 123 4.08 -17.79 -5.55
C VAL A 123 4.23 -17.84 -4.03
N GLU A 124 5.37 -18.33 -3.55
CA GLU A 124 5.68 -18.32 -2.12
C GLU A 124 5.80 -16.88 -1.59
N ASP A 125 6.51 -16.01 -2.31
CA ASP A 125 6.70 -14.61 -1.92
C ASP A 125 5.37 -13.86 -1.78
N LYS A 126 4.45 -14.07 -2.74
CA LYS A 126 3.07 -13.58 -2.64
C LYS A 126 2.37 -14.13 -1.39
N GLY A 127 2.51 -15.44 -1.16
CA GLY A 127 1.88 -16.14 -0.04
C GLY A 127 2.31 -15.62 1.32
N ILE A 128 3.58 -15.20 1.48
CA ILE A 128 4.09 -14.59 2.71
C ILE A 128 3.32 -13.30 3.05
N ILE A 129 3.21 -12.38 2.08
CA ILE A 129 2.51 -11.10 2.29
C ILE A 129 1.02 -11.35 2.57
N ASP A 130 0.37 -12.20 1.76
CA ASP A 130 -1.06 -12.50 1.93
C ASP A 130 -1.36 -13.09 3.32
N THR A 131 -0.51 -14.01 3.79
CA THR A 131 -0.66 -14.62 5.11
C THR A 131 -0.54 -13.59 6.22
N GLU A 132 0.43 -12.68 6.15
CA GLU A 132 0.65 -11.65 7.17
C GLU A 132 -0.52 -10.64 7.23
N LEU A 133 -1.10 -10.29 6.08
CA LEU A 133 -2.31 -9.46 6.00
C LEU A 133 -3.52 -10.18 6.63
N GLN A 134 -3.74 -11.44 6.26
CA GLN A 134 -4.84 -12.25 6.80
C GLN A 134 -4.73 -12.46 8.31
N LEU A 135 -3.52 -12.74 8.82
CA LEU A 135 -3.28 -12.86 10.26
C LEU A 135 -3.60 -11.56 11.00
N LYS A 136 -3.29 -10.40 10.40
CA LYS A 136 -3.62 -9.12 11.04
C LYS A 136 -5.12 -8.83 11.05
N ASP A 137 -5.82 -9.20 9.99
CA ASP A 137 -7.27 -9.10 9.94
C ASP A 137 -7.91 -9.99 11.00
N LEU A 138 -7.42 -11.23 11.14
CA LEU A 138 -7.87 -12.15 12.18
C LEU A 138 -7.68 -11.58 13.59
N GLU A 139 -6.48 -11.08 13.92
CA GLU A 139 -6.18 -10.43 15.22
C GLU A 139 -7.13 -9.26 15.50
N THR A 140 -7.49 -8.51 14.46
CA THR A 140 -8.40 -7.35 14.55
C THR A 140 -9.83 -7.79 14.83
N ILE A 141 -10.30 -8.79 14.10
CA ILE A 141 -11.63 -9.38 14.28
C ILE A 141 -11.75 -9.97 15.68
N GLU A 142 -10.77 -10.74 16.14
CA GLU A 142 -10.75 -11.33 17.48
C GLU A 142 -10.78 -10.25 18.58
N SER A 143 -9.95 -9.20 18.43
CA SER A 143 -9.92 -8.06 19.35
C SER A 143 -11.25 -7.31 19.40
N GLN A 144 -11.93 -7.16 18.26
CA GLN A 144 -13.22 -6.48 18.18
C GLN A 144 -14.35 -7.35 18.73
N LEU A 145 -14.33 -8.66 18.45
CA LEU A 145 -15.27 -9.64 18.98
C LEU A 145 -15.23 -9.66 20.53
N LEU A 146 -14.04 -9.72 21.12
CA LEU A 146 -13.89 -9.68 22.59
C LEU A 146 -14.44 -8.39 23.20
N LYS A 147 -14.26 -7.24 22.54
CA LYS A 147 -14.84 -5.96 22.98
C LYS A 147 -16.37 -5.99 22.92
N GLN A 148 -16.94 -6.47 21.81
CA GLN A 148 -18.39 -6.54 21.64
C GLN A 148 -19.04 -7.53 22.60
N GLN A 149 -18.42 -8.69 22.86
CA GLN A 149 -18.89 -9.65 23.86
C GLN A 149 -18.99 -9.04 25.26
N LYS A 150 -17.99 -8.23 25.66
CA LYS A 150 -18.02 -7.51 26.95
C LYS A 150 -19.16 -6.49 27.01
N ILE A 151 -19.42 -5.76 25.92
CA ILE A 151 -20.50 -4.77 25.83
C ILE A 151 -21.88 -5.46 25.85
N ALA A 152 -22.03 -6.60 25.18
CA ALA A 152 -23.26 -7.38 25.17
C ALA A 152 -23.59 -7.96 26.54
N ALA A 153 -22.56 -8.38 27.30
CA ALA A 153 -22.71 -8.91 28.65
C ALA A 153 -23.16 -7.85 29.67
N THR A 154 -22.82 -6.57 29.46
CA THR A 154 -23.22 -5.45 30.35
C THR A 154 -24.61 -4.87 30.06
N GLY A 155 -25.39 -5.49 29.17
CA GLY A 155 -26.84 -5.27 29.07
C GLY A 155 -27.31 -4.36 27.94
N ASN A 156 -26.45 -4.02 26.97
CA ASN A 156 -26.91 -3.30 25.79
C ASN A 156 -27.65 -4.25 24.83
N LYS A 157 -28.98 -4.13 24.73
CA LYS A 157 -29.85 -5.06 23.98
C LYS A 157 -29.56 -5.11 22.48
N ASP A 158 -28.92 -4.09 21.92
CA ASP A 158 -28.54 -4.03 20.50
C ASP A 158 -27.25 -4.79 20.16
N ALA A 159 -26.49 -5.28 21.16
CA ALA A 159 -25.24 -6.01 20.96
C ALA A 159 -25.42 -7.55 20.95
N LYS A 160 -26.66 -8.05 20.93
CA LYS A 160 -26.98 -9.49 20.96
C LYS A 160 -27.31 -10.12 19.61
N THR A 161 -27.24 -9.36 18.53
CA THR A 161 -27.43 -9.80 17.13
C THR A 161 -26.21 -9.40 16.32
#